data_AF-A0A8H4EFE0-F1
#
_entry.id   AF-A0A8H4EFE0-F1
#
_cell.length_a   1.000
_cell.length_b   1.000
_cell.length_c   1.000
_cell.angle_alpha   90.00
_cell.angle_beta   90.00
_cell.angle_gamma   90.00
#
_symmetry.space_group_name_H-M   'P 1'
#
loop_
_entity.id
_entity.type
_entity.pdbx_description
1 polymer ?
#
loop_
_entity_poly.entity_id
_entity_poly.type
_entity_poly.pdbx_seq_one_letter_code
_entity_poly.pdbx_strand_id
1 'polypeptide(L)'
;MALAFFIAMIVLLTELMLWVGYSQIASLAYIVYLNIFKKEDLVNQRKIKRAILTVRQELARTSPQDEFANWARLKRKLDKKVNELEKITASFGYLKTSFEVKFTSFLWVASNGIQIILMLYFLSTPVFYLPQGWFSPVTWIFSMPFSPSGSVSVGFWFLACRKMVKKVMVTYKDSVPLYYYYAPDSVKRLVTIVHQWCNARVRIYLPVVIAWSKTMLQWCNANIRTHSPIIIDRMKLQVQKIYALILEVIKSTQSSAVNEQSKSSVDATTGTN
;
A
#
# COMPACT_ATOMS: atom_id res chain seq x y z
N MET A 1 -0.67 22.42 17.16
CA MET A 1 -1.84 21.52 17.36
C MET A 1 -2.15 20.65 16.15
N ALA A 2 -2.38 21.18 14.94
CA ALA A 2 -2.71 20.37 13.75
C ALA A 2 -1.69 19.25 13.44
N LEU A 3 -0.39 19.53 13.62
CA LEU A 3 0.69 18.56 13.42
C LEU A 3 0.61 17.35 14.39
N ALA A 4 0.25 17.58 15.65
CA ALA A 4 0.11 16.52 16.65
C ALA A 4 -1.03 15.55 16.31
N PHE A 5 -2.18 16.12 15.89
CA PHE A 5 -3.33 15.34 15.43
C PHE A 5 -3.03 14.57 14.16
N PHE A 6 -2.34 15.19 13.21
CA PHE A 6 -1.94 14.54 11.96
C PHE A 6 -1.04 13.33 12.20
N ILE A 7 -0.01 13.48 13.05
CA ILE A 7 0.87 12.37 13.45
C ILE A 7 0.06 11.27 14.16
N ALA A 8 -0.78 11.63 15.12
CA ALA A 8 -1.61 10.67 15.84
C ALA A 8 -2.55 9.89 14.90
N MET A 9 -3.11 10.56 13.90
CA MET A 9 -4.00 9.96 12.91
C MET A 9 -3.26 8.97 12.00
N ILE A 10 -2.05 9.33 11.52
CA ILE A 10 -1.19 8.43 10.74
C ILE A 10 -0.74 7.22 11.57
N VAL A 11 -0.33 7.43 12.82
CA VAL A 11 0.04 6.33 13.74
C VAL A 11 -1.13 5.39 13.94
N LEU A 12 -2.32 5.94 14.16
CA LEU A 12 -3.54 5.15 14.32
C LEU A 12 -3.84 4.32 13.06
N LEU A 13 -3.77 4.91 11.87
CA LEU A 13 -3.98 4.18 10.61
C LEU A 13 -2.95 3.05 10.40
N THR A 14 -1.68 3.32 10.67
CA THR A 14 -0.62 2.33 10.46
C THR A 14 -0.67 1.19 11.48
N GLU A 15 -0.99 1.48 12.74
CA GLU A 15 -1.22 0.45 13.78
C GLU A 15 -2.52 -0.33 13.53
N LEU A 16 -3.56 0.30 12.98
CA LEU A 16 -4.76 -0.42 12.54
C LEU A 16 -4.44 -1.40 11.40
N MET A 17 -3.61 -1.01 10.43
CA MET A 17 -3.17 -1.93 9.36
C MET A 17 -2.38 -3.13 9.91
N LEU A 18 -1.51 -2.89 10.90
CA LEU A 18 -0.79 -3.95 11.61
C LEU A 18 -1.75 -4.89 12.35
N TRP A 19 -2.81 -4.34 12.97
CA TRP A 19 -3.81 -5.12 13.69
C TRP A 19 -4.68 -6.00 12.79
N VAL A 20 -5.15 -5.47 11.65
CA VAL A 20 -5.91 -6.23 10.64
C VAL A 20 -5.07 -7.38 10.05
N GLY A 21 -3.74 -7.19 10.01
CA GLY A 21 -2.80 -8.18 9.51
C GLY A 21 -2.61 -8.07 8.00
N TYR A 22 -1.36 -7.92 7.58
CA TYR A 22 -1.01 -7.75 6.17
C TYR A 22 -1.49 -8.90 5.27
N SER A 23 -1.53 -10.13 5.80
CA SER A 23 -2.01 -11.31 5.07
C SER A 23 -3.48 -11.24 4.70
N GLN A 24 -4.33 -10.65 5.55
CA GLN A 24 -5.77 -10.52 5.28
C GLN A 24 -6.04 -9.45 4.22
N ILE A 25 -5.28 -8.36 4.27
CA ILE A 25 -5.34 -7.29 3.27
C ILE A 25 -4.82 -7.81 1.92
N ALA A 26 -3.76 -8.61 1.94
CA ALA A 26 -3.18 -9.20 0.73
C ALA A 26 -4.10 -10.25 0.09
N SER A 27 -4.77 -11.09 0.88
CA SER A 27 -5.73 -12.08 0.36
C SER A 27 -6.98 -11.43 -0.23
N LEU A 28 -7.48 -10.34 0.38
CA LEU A 28 -8.54 -9.52 -0.19
C LEU A 28 -8.09 -8.82 -1.48
N ALA A 29 -6.90 -8.23 -1.50
CA ALA A 29 -6.32 -7.63 -2.68
C ALA A 29 -6.14 -8.64 -3.82
N TYR A 30 -5.79 -9.89 -3.50
CA TYR A 30 -5.71 -10.97 -4.47
C TYR A 30 -7.07 -11.32 -5.09
N ILE A 31 -8.14 -11.34 -4.30
CA ILE A 31 -9.51 -11.53 -4.82
C ILE A 31 -9.89 -10.40 -5.78
N VAL A 32 -9.54 -9.16 -5.44
CA VAL A 32 -9.75 -8.00 -6.32
C VAL A 32 -8.92 -8.15 -7.60
N TYR A 33 -7.64 -8.49 -7.49
CA TYR A 33 -6.75 -8.73 -8.62
C TYR A 33 -7.28 -9.80 -9.58
N LEU A 34 -7.73 -10.93 -9.04
CA LEU A 34 -8.32 -12.01 -9.85
C LEU A 34 -9.59 -11.57 -10.58
N ASN A 35 -10.45 -10.81 -9.91
CA ASN A 35 -11.67 -10.28 -10.50
C ASN A 35 -11.40 -9.20 -11.56
N ILE A 36 -10.24 -8.54 -11.54
CA ILE A 36 -9.91 -7.50 -12.51
C ILE A 36 -9.21 -8.08 -13.73
N PHE A 37 -8.16 -8.87 -13.51
CA PHE A 37 -7.23 -9.28 -14.56
C PHE A 37 -7.39 -10.73 -15.03
N LYS A 38 -7.93 -11.63 -14.19
CA LYS A 38 -7.92 -13.09 -14.41
C LYS A 38 -9.32 -13.69 -14.53
N LYS A 39 -10.31 -12.90 -14.98
CA LYS A 39 -11.69 -13.34 -15.13
C LYS A 39 -11.81 -14.58 -16.04
N GLU A 40 -11.08 -14.63 -17.14
CA GLU A 40 -11.13 -15.74 -18.10
C GLU A 40 -10.64 -17.06 -17.50
N ASP A 41 -9.53 -17.03 -16.75
CA ASP A 41 -8.99 -18.21 -16.09
C ASP A 41 -9.97 -18.75 -15.01
N LEU A 42 -10.68 -17.87 -14.31
CA LEU A 42 -11.75 -18.26 -13.37
C LEU A 42 -12.95 -18.89 -14.08
N VAL A 43 -13.33 -18.38 -15.25
CA VAL A 43 -14.40 -18.95 -16.09
C VAL A 43 -13.99 -20.34 -16.60
N ASN A 44 -12.74 -20.50 -17.04
CA ASN A 44 -12.20 -21.78 -17.50
C ASN A 44 -12.16 -22.82 -16.38
N GLN A 45 -11.74 -22.43 -15.17
CA GLN A 45 -11.80 -23.32 -13.99
C GLN A 45 -13.23 -23.80 -13.70
N ARG A 46 -14.23 -22.91 -13.79
CA ARG A 46 -15.65 -23.27 -13.60
C ARG A 46 -16.15 -24.20 -14.72
N LYS A 47 -15.75 -23.97 -15.97
CA LYS A 47 -16.09 -24.84 -17.12
C LYS A 47 -15.56 -26.26 -16.91
N ILE A 48 -14.30 -26.41 -16.50
CA ILE A 48 -13.68 -27.73 -16.24
C ILE A 48 -14.37 -28.43 -15.06
N LYS A 49 -14.67 -27.70 -13.97
CA LYS A 49 -15.44 -28.25 -12.83
C LYS A 49 -16.82 -28.77 -13.27
N ARG A 50 -17.53 -28.02 -14.11
CA ARG A 50 -18.82 -28.48 -14.68
C ARG A 50 -18.64 -29.72 -15.53
N ALA A 51 -17.64 -29.76 -16.41
CA ALA A 51 -17.35 -30.93 -17.24
C ALA A 51 -16.97 -32.19 -16.41
N ILE A 52 -16.30 -32.03 -15.27
CA ILE A 52 -16.04 -33.14 -14.34
C ILE A 52 -17.34 -33.67 -13.73
N LEU A 53 -18.25 -32.78 -13.32
CA LEU A 53 -19.54 -33.17 -12.77
C LEU A 53 -20.40 -33.92 -13.80
N THR A 54 -20.44 -33.45 -15.05
CA THR A 54 -21.19 -34.13 -16.11
C THR A 54 -20.61 -35.52 -16.40
N VAL A 55 -19.29 -35.64 -16.56
CA VAL A 55 -18.64 -36.94 -16.81
C VAL A 55 -18.78 -37.89 -15.61
N ARG A 56 -18.78 -37.38 -14.37
CA ARG A 56 -19.10 -38.21 -13.19
C ARG A 56 -20.52 -38.73 -13.21
N GLN A 57 -21.48 -37.91 -13.61
CA GLN A 57 -22.88 -38.33 -13.74
C GLN A 57 -23.04 -39.39 -14.84
N GLU A 58 -22.39 -39.22 -15.99
CA GLU A 58 -22.37 -40.21 -17.07
C GLU A 58 -21.74 -41.54 -16.62
N LEU A 59 -20.62 -41.48 -15.91
CA LEU A 59 -19.95 -42.67 -15.38
C LEU A 59 -20.83 -43.41 -14.36
N ALA A 60 -21.56 -42.68 -13.51
CA ALA A 60 -22.46 -43.28 -12.51
C ALA A 60 -23.70 -43.94 -13.13
N ARG A 61 -24.11 -43.52 -14.34
CA ARG A 61 -25.22 -44.12 -15.09
C ARG A 61 -24.82 -45.38 -15.87
N THR A 62 -23.52 -45.60 -16.07
CA THR A 62 -23.01 -46.72 -16.88
C THR A 62 -22.68 -47.92 -15.99
N SER A 63 -23.23 -49.10 -16.30
CA SER A 63 -22.89 -50.36 -15.59
C SER A 63 -21.42 -50.72 -15.85
N PRO A 64 -20.57 -50.90 -14.81
CA PRO A 64 -19.18 -51.28 -14.99
C PRO A 64 -18.98 -52.69 -15.55
N GLN A 65 -19.99 -53.56 -15.42
CA GLN A 65 -19.90 -54.97 -15.79
C GLN A 65 -20.33 -55.20 -17.24
N ASP A 66 -21.49 -54.66 -17.64
CA ASP A 66 -22.05 -54.88 -18.97
C ASP A 66 -21.43 -53.95 -20.02
N GLU A 67 -21.10 -52.72 -19.61
CA GLU A 67 -20.57 -51.68 -20.50
C GLU A 67 -19.11 -51.32 -20.17
N PHE A 68 -18.30 -52.31 -19.78
CA PHE A 68 -16.92 -52.09 -19.31
C PHE A 68 -16.08 -51.23 -20.27
N ALA A 69 -16.22 -51.43 -21.59
CA ALA A 69 -15.51 -50.64 -22.59
C ALA A 69 -15.87 -49.14 -22.55
N ASN A 70 -17.16 -48.82 -22.43
CA ASN A 70 -17.64 -47.43 -22.30
C ASN A 70 -17.26 -46.85 -20.95
N TRP A 71 -17.45 -47.62 -19.87
CA TRP A 71 -17.08 -47.23 -18.51
C TRP A 71 -15.58 -46.88 -18.42
N ALA A 72 -14.70 -47.71 -18.98
CA ALA A 72 -13.26 -47.48 -19.00
C ALA A 72 -12.88 -46.22 -19.80
N ARG A 73 -13.54 -45.96 -20.94
CA ARG A 73 -13.33 -44.72 -21.71
C ARG A 73 -13.76 -43.48 -20.93
N LEU A 74 -14.94 -43.50 -20.30
CA LEU A 74 -15.46 -42.43 -19.45
C LEU A 74 -14.55 -42.17 -18.25
N LYS A 75 -14.05 -43.23 -17.60
CA LYS A 75 -13.12 -43.14 -16.48
C LYS A 75 -11.80 -42.44 -16.88
N ARG A 76 -11.18 -42.83 -17.99
CA ARG A 76 -9.97 -42.15 -18.51
C ARG A 76 -10.22 -40.67 -18.83
N LYS A 77 -11.40 -40.35 -19.37
CA LYS A 77 -11.82 -38.96 -19.63
C LYS A 77 -11.97 -38.16 -18.33
N LEU A 78 -12.55 -38.76 -17.29
CA LEU A 78 -12.65 -38.19 -15.95
C LEU A 78 -11.25 -37.92 -15.37
N ASP A 79 -10.37 -38.92 -15.37
CA ASP A 79 -9.03 -38.81 -14.80
C ASP A 79 -8.20 -37.73 -15.53
N LYS A 80 -8.33 -37.62 -16.86
CA LYS A 80 -7.72 -36.54 -17.65
C LYS A 80 -8.22 -35.15 -17.20
N LYS A 81 -9.52 -35.00 -16.95
CA LYS A 81 -10.13 -33.73 -16.53
C LYS A 81 -9.80 -33.37 -15.09
N VAL A 82 -9.69 -34.35 -14.20
CA VAL A 82 -9.24 -34.15 -12.81
C VAL A 82 -7.79 -33.66 -12.79
N ASN A 83 -6.90 -34.29 -13.57
CA ASN A 83 -5.51 -33.86 -13.68
C ASN A 83 -5.39 -32.43 -14.27
N GLU A 84 -6.21 -32.08 -15.26
CA GLU A 84 -6.29 -30.70 -15.78
C GLU A 84 -6.70 -29.68 -14.69
N LEU A 85 -7.65 -30.04 -13.82
CA LEU A 85 -8.08 -29.20 -12.71
C LEU A 85 -7.00 -29.04 -11.63
N GLU A 86 -6.26 -30.10 -11.32
CA GLU A 86 -5.14 -30.05 -10.36
C GLU A 86 -4.04 -29.12 -10.83
N LYS A 87 -3.64 -29.20 -12.12
CA LYS A 87 -2.65 -28.29 -12.71
C LYS A 87 -3.06 -26.83 -12.61
N ILE A 88 -4.31 -26.53 -12.97
CA ILE A 88 -4.85 -25.16 -12.87
C ILE A 88 -4.86 -24.71 -11.41
N THR A 89 -5.31 -25.57 -10.49
CA THR A 89 -5.37 -25.24 -9.06
C THR A 89 -3.97 -24.99 -8.46
N ALA A 90 -2.97 -25.79 -8.84
CA ALA A 90 -1.58 -25.60 -8.44
C ALA A 90 -1.02 -24.26 -8.96
N SER A 91 -1.31 -23.90 -10.23
CA SER A 91 -0.90 -22.61 -10.80
C SER A 91 -1.51 -21.42 -10.06
N PHE A 92 -2.80 -21.48 -9.69
CA PHE A 92 -3.46 -20.45 -8.91
C PHE A 92 -2.94 -20.37 -7.48
N GLY A 93 -2.64 -21.52 -6.86
CA GLY A 93 -2.02 -21.58 -5.53
C GLY A 93 -0.66 -20.86 -5.52
N TYR A 94 0.20 -21.15 -6.49
CA TYR A 94 1.49 -20.48 -6.64
C TYR A 94 1.33 -18.97 -6.87
N LEU A 95 0.43 -18.56 -7.76
CA LEU A 95 0.16 -17.15 -8.03
C LEU A 95 -0.37 -16.41 -6.81
N LYS A 96 -1.25 -17.05 -6.03
CA LYS A 96 -1.80 -16.49 -4.79
C LYS A 96 -0.69 -16.23 -3.78
N THR A 97 0.09 -17.26 -3.44
CA THR A 97 1.18 -17.15 -2.46
C THR A 97 2.22 -16.13 -2.90
N SER A 98 2.62 -16.15 -4.17
CA SER A 98 3.60 -15.21 -4.72
C SER A 98 3.11 -13.76 -4.66
N PHE A 99 1.82 -13.52 -4.94
CA PHE A 99 1.21 -12.19 -4.85
C PHE A 99 1.08 -11.74 -3.40
N GLU A 100 0.60 -12.61 -2.51
CA GLU A 100 0.40 -12.30 -1.10
C GLU A 100 1.71 -11.93 -0.42
N VAL A 101 2.80 -12.67 -0.69
CA VAL A 101 4.13 -12.37 -0.13
C VAL A 101 4.65 -11.02 -0.66
N LYS A 102 4.58 -10.78 -1.97
CA LYS A 102 5.04 -9.51 -2.56
C LYS A 102 4.24 -8.32 -2.04
N PHE A 103 2.92 -8.45 -1.98
CA PHE A 103 2.03 -7.37 -1.55
C PHE A 103 2.13 -7.11 -0.05
N THR A 104 2.26 -8.16 0.76
CA THR A 104 2.51 -8.04 2.20
C THR A 104 3.84 -7.35 2.48
N SER A 105 4.90 -7.76 1.77
CA SER A 105 6.22 -7.12 1.89
C SER A 105 6.16 -5.64 1.48
N PHE A 106 5.50 -5.34 0.36
CA PHE A 106 5.29 -3.97 -0.10
C PHE A 106 4.53 -3.12 0.94
N LEU A 107 3.42 -3.63 1.49
CA LEU A 107 2.65 -2.94 2.54
C LEU A 107 3.48 -2.72 3.81
N TRP A 108 4.27 -3.70 4.21
CA TRP A 108 5.16 -3.57 5.36
C TRP A 108 6.22 -2.49 5.11
N VAL A 109 6.88 -2.49 3.95
CA VAL A 109 7.86 -1.46 3.57
C VAL A 109 7.20 -0.09 3.47
N ALA A 110 6.01 0.02 2.88
CA ALA A 110 5.30 1.29 2.77
C ALA A 110 4.88 1.82 4.15
N SER A 111 4.36 0.97 5.02
CA SER A 111 3.91 1.33 6.37
C SER A 111 5.07 1.75 7.28
N ASN A 112 6.21 1.05 7.24
CA ASN A 112 7.38 1.44 8.02
C ASN A 112 8.15 2.60 7.36
N GLY A 113 8.22 2.62 6.03
CA GLY A 113 8.90 3.64 5.26
C GLY A 113 8.26 5.01 5.44
N ILE A 114 6.92 5.11 5.38
CA ILE A 114 6.24 6.39 5.58
C ILE A 114 6.47 6.93 7.00
N GLN A 115 6.59 6.06 8.00
CA GLN A 115 6.89 6.45 9.37
C GLN A 115 8.32 6.97 9.53
N ILE A 116 9.29 6.30 8.89
CA ILE A 116 10.68 6.74 8.87
C ILE A 116 10.80 8.08 8.15
N ILE A 117 10.16 8.25 6.99
CA ILE A 117 10.16 9.51 6.23
C ILE A 117 9.54 10.64 7.07
N LEU A 118 8.42 10.39 7.76
CA LEU A 118 7.77 11.39 8.60
C LEU A 118 8.66 11.78 9.79
N MET A 119 9.34 10.80 10.40
CA MET A 119 10.32 11.05 11.45
C MET A 119 11.48 11.89 10.91
N LEU A 120 12.01 11.56 9.72
CA LEU A 120 13.09 12.27 9.04
C LEU A 120 12.73 13.72 8.63
N TYR A 121 11.48 13.95 8.23
CA TYR A 121 11.05 15.27 7.79
C TYR A 121 10.77 16.23 8.96
N PHE A 122 10.28 15.72 10.09
CA PHE A 122 9.84 16.55 11.22
C PHE A 122 10.77 16.50 12.45
N LEU A 123 12.03 16.05 12.31
CA LEU A 123 12.97 16.00 13.46
C LEU A 123 13.18 17.34 14.16
N SER A 124 13.22 18.43 13.41
CA SER A 124 13.54 19.77 13.94
C SER A 124 12.32 20.57 14.36
N THR A 125 11.10 20.03 14.19
CA THR A 125 9.86 20.76 14.50
C THR A 125 9.28 20.28 15.83
N PRO A 126 9.12 21.17 16.85
CA PRO A 126 8.50 20.80 18.11
C PRO A 126 6.98 20.60 17.96
N VAL A 127 6.44 19.53 18.55
CA VAL A 127 5.00 19.21 18.46
C VAL A 127 4.17 20.11 19.37
N PHE A 128 4.65 20.31 20.60
CA PHE A 128 4.01 21.10 21.64
C PHE A 128 5.07 21.61 22.63
N TYR A 129 4.88 22.83 23.13
CA TYR A 129 5.71 23.42 24.17
C TYR A 129 5.04 23.19 25.53
N LEU A 130 5.80 22.66 26.49
CA LEU A 130 5.26 22.42 27.82
C LEU A 130 5.30 23.70 28.66
N PRO A 131 4.26 24.00 29.46
CA PRO A 131 4.32 25.09 30.43
C PRO A 131 5.45 24.84 31.44
N GLN A 132 6.19 25.91 31.76
CA GLN A 132 7.36 25.82 32.65
C GLN A 132 6.94 25.32 34.05
N GLY A 133 7.62 24.28 34.55
CA GLY A 133 7.47 23.80 35.94
C GLY A 133 6.73 22.48 36.14
N TRP A 134 5.93 21.98 35.19
CA TRP A 134 5.15 20.74 35.38
C TRP A 134 5.97 19.45 35.40
N PHE A 135 7.10 19.40 34.71
CA PHE A 135 7.83 18.14 34.42
C PHE A 135 9.34 18.18 34.79
N SER A 136 9.79 19.10 35.65
CA SER A 136 11.19 19.10 36.11
C SER A 136 11.41 17.90 37.05
N PRO A 137 12.33 16.94 36.78
CA PRO A 137 13.54 16.95 35.94
C PRO A 137 13.49 16.14 34.62
N VAL A 138 12.33 15.64 34.21
CA VAL A 138 12.16 14.66 33.11
C VAL A 138 11.98 15.33 31.74
N THR A 139 11.91 16.66 31.69
CA THR A 139 11.71 17.47 30.46
C THR A 139 12.72 17.14 29.35
N TRP A 140 13.94 16.73 29.70
CA TRP A 140 14.98 16.36 28.74
C TRP A 140 14.66 15.07 27.96
N ILE A 141 13.97 14.10 28.58
CA ILE A 141 13.56 12.84 27.93
C ILE A 141 12.56 13.10 26.81
N PHE A 142 11.68 14.09 26.99
CA PHE A 142 10.65 14.46 26.03
C PHE A 142 11.22 15.21 24.83
N SER A 143 12.38 15.87 24.98
CA SER A 143 13.06 16.64 23.92
C SER A 143 14.02 15.83 23.04
N MET A 144 14.55 14.69 23.52
CA MET A 144 15.36 13.79 22.68
C MET A 144 14.52 13.23 21.52
N PRO A 145 15.05 13.05 20.29
CA PRO A 145 16.47 13.13 19.89
C PRO A 145 16.98 14.47 19.31
N PHE A 146 16.12 15.43 18.92
CA PHE A 146 16.55 16.68 18.23
C PHE A 146 15.68 17.92 18.51
N SER A 147 14.74 17.89 19.47
CA SER A 147 13.82 19.00 19.73
C SER A 147 14.43 19.99 20.76
N PRO A 148 14.20 21.31 20.65
CA PRO A 148 14.66 22.27 21.64
C PRO A 148 14.10 21.99 23.04
N SER A 149 14.92 22.21 24.07
CA SER A 149 14.57 21.95 25.48
C SER A 149 13.25 22.62 25.88
N GLY A 150 12.39 21.87 26.57
CA GLY A 150 11.04 22.35 26.96
C GLY A 150 9.94 22.08 25.93
N SER A 151 10.22 21.31 24.88
CA SER A 151 9.23 20.86 23.89
C SER A 151 9.19 19.33 23.75
N VAL A 152 8.04 18.81 23.28
CA VAL A 152 7.88 17.39 22.96
C VAL A 152 8.39 17.12 21.54
N SER A 153 9.32 16.18 21.42
CA SER A 153 9.83 15.73 20.12
C SER A 153 8.79 14.92 19.35
N VAL A 154 8.85 14.99 18.03
CA VAL A 154 7.99 14.19 17.13
C VAL A 154 8.19 12.70 17.37
N GLY A 155 9.44 12.27 17.57
CA GLY A 155 9.76 10.87 17.87
C GLY A 155 9.12 10.38 19.18
N PHE A 156 9.19 11.19 20.24
CA PHE A 156 8.58 10.86 21.52
C PHE A 156 7.04 10.79 21.41
N TRP A 157 6.41 11.78 20.76
CA TRP A 157 4.97 11.80 20.53
C TRP A 157 4.50 10.57 19.73
N PHE A 158 5.24 10.22 18.67
CA PHE A 158 4.97 9.06 17.84
C PHE A 158 5.05 7.74 18.62
N LEU A 159 6.07 7.57 19.47
CA LEU A 159 6.20 6.42 20.36
C LEU A 159 5.06 6.35 21.39
N ALA A 160 4.68 7.48 21.99
CA ALA A 160 3.59 7.56 22.94
C ALA A 160 2.25 7.13 22.31
N CYS A 161 1.91 7.69 21.14
CA CYS A 161 0.71 7.31 20.39
C CYS A 161 0.71 5.80 20.04
N ARG A 162 1.83 5.28 19.54
CA ARG A 162 1.98 3.86 19.21
C ARG A 162 1.79 2.95 20.41
N LYS A 163 2.41 3.28 21.55
CA LYS A 163 2.29 2.51 22.79
C LYS A 163 0.85 2.54 23.32
N MET A 164 0.20 3.70 23.27
CA MET A 164 -1.20 3.86 23.67
C MET A 164 -2.12 3.00 22.81
N VAL A 165 -2.01 3.07 21.48
CA VAL A 165 -2.83 2.26 20.55
C VAL A 165 -2.60 0.77 20.79
N LYS A 166 -1.34 0.32 20.90
CA LYS A 166 -1.04 -1.09 21.20
C LYS A 166 -1.63 -1.56 22.51
N LYS A 167 -1.54 -0.75 23.57
CA LYS A 167 -2.11 -1.09 24.87
C LYS A 167 -3.63 -1.21 24.80
N VAL A 168 -4.31 -0.25 24.16
CA VAL A 168 -5.76 -0.30 23.94
C VAL A 168 -6.15 -1.56 23.16
N MET A 169 -5.40 -1.91 22.11
CA MET A 169 -5.67 -3.10 21.30
C MET A 169 -5.46 -4.41 22.05
N VAL A 170 -4.41 -4.51 22.86
CA VAL A 170 -4.16 -5.69 23.71
C VAL A 170 -5.27 -5.81 24.75
N THR A 171 -5.60 -4.72 25.43
CA THR A 171 -6.71 -4.70 26.39
C THR A 171 -8.03 -5.10 25.73
N TYR A 172 -8.33 -4.61 24.52
CA TYR A 172 -9.50 -5.04 23.76
C TYR A 172 -9.46 -6.54 23.45
N LYS A 173 -8.32 -7.05 22.97
CA LYS A 173 -8.15 -8.48 22.65
C LYS A 173 -8.30 -9.37 23.88
N ASP A 174 -7.88 -8.93 25.05
CA ASP A 174 -7.98 -9.69 26.30
C ASP A 174 -9.38 -9.59 26.93
N SER A 175 -10.10 -8.48 26.71
CA SER A 175 -11.47 -8.30 27.21
C SER A 175 -12.53 -8.96 26.32
N VAL A 176 -12.27 -9.18 25.02
CA VAL A 176 -13.19 -9.89 24.11
C VAL A 176 -13.48 -11.34 24.55
N PRO A 177 -12.50 -12.19 24.92
CA PRO A 177 -12.75 -13.53 25.46
C PRO A 177 -13.51 -13.52 26.77
N LEU A 178 -13.21 -12.57 27.67
CA LEU A 178 -13.94 -12.41 28.93
C LEU A 178 -15.39 -12.02 28.69
N TYR A 179 -15.64 -11.13 27.72
CA TYR A 179 -16.99 -10.83 27.26
C TYR A 179 -17.68 -12.07 26.69
N TYR A 180 -17.01 -12.88 25.86
CA TYR A 180 -17.59 -14.09 25.30
C TYR A 180 -17.87 -15.19 26.35
N TYR A 181 -17.08 -15.24 27.43
CA TYR A 181 -17.26 -16.20 28.53
C TYR A 181 -18.43 -15.81 29.44
N TYR A 182 -18.61 -14.51 29.72
CA TYR A 182 -19.67 -14.01 30.61
C TYR A 182 -20.96 -13.56 29.89
N ALA A 183 -20.96 -13.47 28.56
CA ALA A 183 -22.12 -13.01 27.80
C ALA A 183 -23.22 -14.09 27.70
N PRO A 184 -24.50 -13.72 27.91
CA PRO A 184 -25.63 -14.62 27.69
C PRO A 184 -25.74 -15.00 26.21
N ASP A 185 -26.24 -16.22 25.93
CA ASP A 185 -26.23 -16.80 24.57
C ASP A 185 -27.03 -16.01 23.53
N SER A 186 -27.96 -15.15 23.97
CA SER A 186 -28.67 -14.18 23.14
C SER A 186 -27.74 -13.14 22.49
N VAL A 187 -26.73 -12.68 23.24
CA VAL A 187 -25.73 -11.70 22.78
C VAL A 187 -24.73 -12.34 21.84
N LYS A 188 -24.30 -13.58 22.10
CA LYS A 188 -23.42 -14.33 21.19
C LYS A 188 -24.05 -14.52 19.81
N ARG A 189 -25.36 -14.83 19.77
CA ARG A 189 -26.14 -14.98 18.53
C ARG A 189 -26.26 -13.67 17.76
N LEU A 190 -26.46 -12.55 18.45
CA LEU A 190 -26.45 -11.21 17.85
C LEU A 190 -25.08 -10.86 17.26
N VAL A 191 -23.98 -11.14 17.96
CA VAL A 191 -22.62 -10.89 17.44
C VAL A 191 -22.33 -11.72 16.19
N THR A 192 -22.74 -12.99 16.15
CA THR A 192 -22.58 -13.83 14.95
C THR A 192 -23.44 -13.35 13.78
N ILE A 193 -24.67 -12.90 14.04
CA ILE A 193 -25.55 -12.31 13.04
C ILE A 193 -24.98 -11.00 12.51
N VAL A 194 -24.50 -10.11 13.39
CA VAL A 194 -23.88 -8.83 13.01
C VAL A 194 -22.59 -9.08 12.21
N HIS A 195 -21.79 -10.06 12.60
CA HIS A 195 -20.59 -10.45 11.85
C HIS A 195 -20.94 -11.02 10.47
N GLN A 196 -21.94 -11.90 10.37
CA GLN A 196 -22.47 -12.38 9.09
C GLN A 196 -23.05 -11.26 8.24
N TRP A 197 -23.79 -10.33 8.84
CA TRP A 197 -24.41 -9.20 8.16
C TRP A 197 -23.36 -8.21 7.65
N CYS A 198 -22.33 -7.95 8.44
CA CYS A 198 -21.20 -7.12 8.04
C CYS A 198 -20.42 -7.80 6.90
N ASN A 199 -20.16 -9.09 6.99
CA ASN A 199 -19.49 -9.85 5.92
C ASN A 199 -20.33 -9.91 4.62
N ALA A 200 -21.66 -10.05 4.75
CA ALA A 200 -22.60 -9.99 3.64
C ALA A 200 -22.68 -8.61 3.01
N ARG A 201 -22.73 -7.54 3.81
CA ARG A 201 -22.68 -6.15 3.31
C ARG A 201 -21.35 -5.86 2.67
N VAL A 202 -20.22 -6.22 3.27
CA VAL A 202 -18.90 -6.08 2.64
C VAL A 202 -18.90 -6.79 1.30
N ARG A 203 -19.43 -8.01 1.17
CA ARG A 203 -19.56 -8.72 -0.12
C ARG A 203 -20.45 -8.01 -1.14
N ILE A 204 -21.48 -7.29 -0.70
CA ILE A 204 -22.39 -6.50 -1.56
C ILE A 204 -21.77 -5.16 -1.97
N TYR A 205 -21.05 -4.48 -1.08
CA TYR A 205 -20.41 -3.18 -1.34
C TYR A 205 -19.04 -3.33 -2.02
N LEU A 206 -18.35 -4.45 -1.86
CA LEU A 206 -17.08 -4.74 -2.55
C LEU A 206 -17.18 -4.52 -4.07
N PRO A 207 -18.17 -5.05 -4.81
CA PRO A 207 -18.29 -4.79 -6.25
C PRO A 207 -18.59 -3.31 -6.58
N VAL A 208 -19.30 -2.59 -5.71
CA VAL A 208 -19.58 -1.14 -5.89
C VAL A 208 -18.31 -0.32 -5.69
N VAL A 209 -17.53 -0.62 -4.64
CA VAL A 209 -16.23 0.02 -4.37
C VAL A 209 -15.22 -0.32 -5.45
N ILE A 210 -15.22 -1.56 -5.96
CA ILE A 210 -14.38 -1.97 -7.11
C ILE A 210 -14.82 -1.25 -8.40
N ALA A 211 -16.12 -1.06 -8.62
CA ALA A 211 -16.62 -0.31 -9.78
C ALA A 211 -16.26 1.19 -9.69
N TRP A 212 -16.34 1.76 -8.49
CA TRP A 212 -15.88 3.13 -8.20
C TRP A 212 -14.37 3.29 -8.33
N SER A 213 -13.56 2.32 -7.87
CA SER A 213 -12.10 2.41 -8.04
C SER A 213 -11.68 2.27 -9.50
N LYS A 214 -12.39 1.47 -10.30
CA LYS A 214 -12.15 1.37 -11.75
C LYS A 214 -12.47 2.65 -12.50
N THR A 215 -13.60 3.28 -12.18
CA THR A 215 -13.99 4.57 -12.76
C THR A 215 -13.05 5.68 -12.32
N MET A 216 -12.62 5.68 -11.06
CA MET A 216 -11.63 6.63 -10.54
C MET A 216 -10.22 6.42 -11.13
N LEU A 217 -9.79 5.17 -11.35
CA LEU A 217 -8.52 4.85 -12.02
C LEU A 217 -8.57 5.21 -13.51
N GLN A 218 -9.69 4.99 -14.18
CA GLN A 218 -9.89 5.43 -15.56
C GLN A 218 -9.91 6.96 -15.66
N TRP A 219 -10.55 7.63 -14.71
CA TRP A 219 -10.54 9.10 -14.61
C TRP A 219 -9.14 9.64 -14.33
N CYS A 220 -8.40 9.08 -13.38
CA CYS A 220 -7.00 9.46 -13.11
C CYS A 220 -6.10 9.19 -14.32
N ASN A 221 -6.24 8.05 -15.01
CA ASN A 221 -5.44 7.73 -16.20
C ASN A 221 -5.78 8.67 -17.37
N ALA A 222 -7.05 9.03 -17.55
CA ALA A 222 -7.47 10.04 -18.52
C ALA A 222 -6.94 11.44 -18.16
N ASN A 223 -7.02 11.82 -16.88
CA ASN A 223 -6.57 13.13 -16.41
C ASN A 223 -5.04 13.26 -16.50
N ILE A 224 -4.29 12.23 -16.13
CA ILE A 224 -2.84 12.14 -16.30
C ILE A 224 -2.48 12.22 -17.78
N ARG A 225 -3.20 11.52 -18.67
CA ARG A 225 -2.95 11.58 -20.12
C ARG A 225 -3.26 12.97 -20.72
N THR A 226 -4.23 13.70 -20.16
CA THR A 226 -4.53 15.08 -20.59
C THR A 226 -3.56 16.12 -20.02
N HIS A 227 -3.04 15.93 -18.80
CA HIS A 227 -2.15 16.89 -18.13
C HIS A 227 -0.66 16.59 -18.33
N SER A 228 -0.29 15.36 -18.73
CA SER A 228 1.09 15.00 -19.07
C SER A 228 1.70 15.87 -20.17
N PRO A 229 1.03 16.19 -21.31
CA PRO A 229 1.63 17.06 -22.32
C PRO A 229 1.84 18.49 -21.79
N ILE A 230 0.90 19.02 -21.00
CA ILE A 230 0.96 20.38 -20.44
C ILE A 230 2.12 20.51 -19.43
N ILE A 231 2.32 19.50 -18.59
CA ILE A 231 3.41 19.49 -17.59
C ILE A 231 4.78 19.32 -18.30
N ILE A 232 4.86 18.44 -19.30
CA ILE A 232 6.07 18.22 -20.10
C ILE A 232 6.44 19.50 -20.87
N ASP A 233 5.47 20.21 -21.45
CA ASP A 233 5.74 21.45 -22.19
C ASP A 233 6.18 22.59 -21.26
N ARG A 234 5.60 22.71 -20.06
CA ARG A 234 6.10 23.66 -19.05
C ARG A 234 7.50 23.32 -18.56
N MET A 235 7.79 22.04 -18.32
CA MET A 235 9.13 21.61 -17.92
C MET A 235 10.16 21.89 -19.03
N LYS A 236 9.84 21.60 -20.29
CA LYS A 236 10.71 21.94 -21.44
C LYS A 236 10.96 23.44 -21.53
N LEU A 237 9.93 24.27 -21.30
CA LEU A 237 10.05 25.73 -21.36
C LEU A 237 10.88 26.30 -20.20
N GLN A 238 10.79 25.70 -19.01
CA GLN A 238 11.66 26.03 -17.87
C GLN A 238 13.11 25.61 -18.12
N VAL A 239 13.34 24.40 -18.65
CA VAL A 239 14.67 23.92 -19.02
C VAL A 239 15.29 24.82 -20.08
N GLN A 240 14.54 25.22 -21.12
CA GLN A 240 15.02 26.15 -22.15
C GLN A 240 15.38 27.53 -21.58
N LYS A 241 14.58 28.08 -20.65
CA LYS A 241 14.91 29.34 -19.96
C LYS A 241 16.19 29.23 -19.13
N ILE A 242 16.38 28.10 -18.43
CA ILE A 242 17.59 27.85 -17.64
C ILE A 242 18.82 27.74 -18.55
N TYR A 243 18.72 27.02 -19.67
CA TYR A 243 19.81 26.94 -20.65
C TYR A 243 20.18 28.30 -21.25
N ALA A 244 19.19 29.15 -21.56
CA ALA A 244 19.43 30.51 -22.05
C ALA A 244 20.15 31.39 -21.01
N LEU A 245 19.73 31.33 -19.73
CA LEU A 245 20.39 32.02 -18.62
C LEU A 245 21.84 31.55 -18.43
N ILE A 246 22.09 30.25 -18.51
CA ILE A 246 23.45 29.69 -18.40
C ILE A 246 24.33 30.21 -19.55
N LEU A 247 23.81 30.25 -20.78
CA LEU A 247 24.52 30.79 -21.93
C LEU A 247 24.85 32.28 -21.79
N GLU A 248 23.92 33.10 -21.27
CA GLU A 248 24.16 34.52 -20.98
C GLU A 248 25.24 34.71 -19.91
N VAL A 249 25.21 33.91 -18.84
CA VAL A 249 26.21 33.96 -17.76
C VAL A 249 27.59 33.53 -18.26
N ILE A 250 27.67 32.50 -19.12
CA ILE A 250 28.94 32.10 -19.73
C ILE A 250 29.48 33.22 -20.63
N LYS A 251 28.61 33.87 -21.41
CA LYS A 251 28.98 34.95 -22.32
C LYS A 251 29.42 36.21 -21.57
N SER A 252 28.78 36.55 -20.45
CA SER A 252 29.20 37.67 -19.59
C SER A 252 30.54 37.38 -18.90
N THR A 253 30.79 36.14 -18.51
CA THR A 253 32.06 35.72 -17.88
C THR A 253 33.22 35.76 -18.88
N GLN A 254 32.99 35.33 -20.13
CA GLN A 254 33.99 35.45 -21.20
C GLN A 254 34.27 36.90 -21.57
N SER A 255 33.25 37.78 -21.58
CA SER A 255 33.44 39.21 -21.83
C SER A 255 34.24 39.90 -20.72
N SER A 256 34.07 39.50 -19.46
CA SER A 256 34.86 40.02 -18.33
C SER A 256 36.32 39.56 -18.40
N ALA A 257 36.57 38.30 -18.76
CA ALA A 257 37.94 37.77 -18.90
C ALA A 257 38.74 38.43 -20.05
N VAL A 258 38.08 38.76 -21.16
CA VAL A 258 38.71 39.49 -22.28
C VAL A 258 39.05 40.94 -21.90
N ASN A 259 38.17 41.61 -21.16
CA ASN A 259 38.44 42.97 -20.67
C ASN A 259 39.63 43.00 -19.67
N GLU A 260 39.76 41.98 -18.83
CA GLU A 260 40.84 41.88 -17.85
C GLU A 260 42.21 41.61 -18.52
N GLN A 261 42.25 40.80 -19.59
CA GLN A 261 43.45 40.62 -20.41
C GLN A 261 43.86 41.89 -21.17
N SER A 262 42.91 42.67 -21.71
CA SER A 262 43.25 43.94 -22.37
C SER A 262 43.83 44.98 -21.41
N LYS A 263 43.43 44.95 -20.13
CA LYS A 263 43.94 45.87 -19.10
C LYS A 263 45.38 45.53 -18.71
N SER A 264 45.69 44.24 -18.57
CA SER A 264 47.04 43.74 -18.29
C SER A 264 48.05 44.05 -19.41
N SER A 265 47.65 44.00 -20.68
CA SER A 265 48.54 44.36 -21.80
C SER A 265 48.82 45.87 -21.90
N VAL A 266 47.89 46.74 -21.48
CA VAL A 266 48.10 48.19 -21.45
C VAL A 266 49.04 48.60 -20.31
N ASP A 267 48.92 47.97 -19.13
CA ASP A 267 49.82 48.25 -18.00
C ASP A 267 51.26 47.77 -18.25
N ALA A 268 51.46 46.69 -19.03
CA ALA A 268 52.79 46.23 -19.43
C ALA A 268 53.52 47.19 -20.40
N THR A 269 52.79 48.06 -21.12
CA THR A 269 53.37 48.98 -22.10
C THR A 269 53.73 50.34 -21.48
N THR A 270 53.23 50.65 -20.28
CA THR A 270 53.46 51.93 -19.59
C THR A 270 54.63 51.87 -18.59
N GLY A 271 55.24 50.70 -18.41
CA GLY A 271 56.38 50.46 -17.49
C GLY A 271 57.78 50.56 -18.13
N THR A 272 57.89 50.98 -19.39
CA THR A 272 59.17 51.28 -20.05
C THR A 272 59.18 52.72 -20.54
N ASN A 273 59.47 53.62 -19.61
CA ASN A 273 60.08 54.94 -19.82
C ASN A 273 60.78 55.36 -18.52
#